data_AF-A0A3C2A5D5-F1
#
_entry.id   AF-A0A3C2A5D5-F1
#
_cell.length_a   1.000
_cell.length_b   1.000
_cell.length_c   1.000
_cell.angle_alpha   90.00
_cell.angle_beta   90.00
_cell.angle_gamma   90.00
#
_symmetry.space_group_name_H-M   'P 1'
#
loop_
_entity.id
_entity.type
_entity.pdbx_description
1 polymer ?
#
loop_
_entity_poly.entity_id
_entity_poly.type
_entity_poly.pdbx_seq_one_letter_code
_entity_poly.pdbx_strand_id
1 'polypeptide(L)' 'CGAHFREEYQTEEGEALRRDEEYAYVSAYAYQKGEFVLHKEPLEFENVTPTERSYK' A
#
# COMPACT_ATOMS: atom_id res chain seq x y z
N CYS A 1 -1.48 -2.01 2.18
CA CYS A 1 -0.90 -1.48 3.44
C CYS A 1 -1.29 -2.40 4.59
N GLY A 2 -0.39 -2.67 5.53
CA GLY A 2 -0.67 -3.56 6.67
C GLY A 2 -0.22 -2.91 7.97
N ALA A 3 1.09 -2.87 8.19
CA ALA A 3 1.67 -2.16 9.33
C ALA A 3 1.77 -0.64 9.14
N HIS A 4 1.66 -0.15 7.90
CA HIS A 4 1.58 1.28 7.60
C HIS A 4 0.12 1.71 7.54
N PHE A 5 -0.42 2.08 8.71
CA PHE A 5 -1.80 2.52 8.89
C PHE A 5 -1.91 4.05 8.77
N ARG A 6 -3.02 4.54 8.19
CA ARG A 6 -3.32 5.97 8.03
C ARG A 6 -4.77 6.19 8.45
N GLU A 7 -4.99 7.05 9.45
CA GLU A 7 -6.33 7.33 10.01
C GLU A 7 -7.27 7.99 9.00
N GLU A 8 -6.73 8.69 8.00
CA GLU A 8 -7.50 9.25 6.90
C GLU A 8 -7.95 8.18 5.87
N TYR A 9 -7.43 6.95 5.96
CA TYR A 9 -7.75 5.82 5.08
C TYR A 9 -8.12 4.58 5.90
N GLN A 10 -9.16 4.72 6.73
CA GLN A 10 -9.77 3.66 7.50
C GLN A 10 -11.27 3.56 7.23
N THR A 11 -11.85 2.41 7.49
CA THR A 11 -13.31 2.23 7.53
C THR A 11 -13.90 2.98 8.73
N GLU A 12 -15.22 3.18 8.77
CA GLU A 12 -15.89 3.79 9.93
C GLU A 12 -15.66 3.02 11.25
N GLU A 13 -15.28 1.75 11.14
CA GLU A 13 -15.02 0.85 12.25
C GLU A 13 -13.54 0.82 12.67
N GLY A 14 -12.69 1.61 12.01
CA GLY A 14 -11.26 1.73 12.32
C GLY A 14 -10.36 0.66 11.69
N GLU A 15 -10.87 -0.11 10.73
CA GLU A 15 -10.04 -1.07 9.98
C GLU A 15 -9.35 -0.40 8.78
N ALA A 16 -8.21 -0.93 8.36
CA ALA A 16 -7.43 -0.35 7.27
C ALA A 16 -8.17 -0.51 5.92
N LEU A 17 -8.46 0.62 5.25
CA LEU A 17 -9.08 0.61 3.93
C LEU A 17 -8.01 0.40 2.85
N ARG A 18 -8.20 -0.59 1.97
CA ARG A 18 -7.29 -0.82 0.84
C ARG A 18 -7.53 0.18 -0.30
N ARG A 19 -6.45 0.59 -0.96
CA ARG A 19 -6.47 1.47 -2.15
C ARG A 19 -5.55 0.92 -3.24
N ASP A 20 -5.92 -0.24 -3.75
CA ASP A 20 -5.04 -1.02 -4.63
C ASP A 20 -4.80 -0.34 -6.00
N GLU A 21 -5.74 0.46 -6.51
CA GLU A 21 -5.55 1.22 -7.76
C GLU A 21 -4.37 2.21 -7.70
N GLU A 22 -4.08 2.76 -6.51
CA GLU A 22 -3.03 3.76 -6.32
C GLU A 22 -1.79 3.22 -5.60
N TYR A 23 -1.96 2.18 -4.77
CA TYR A 23 -0.93 1.72 -3.83
C TYR A 23 -0.63 0.22 -3.90
N ALA A 24 -1.06 -0.49 -4.94
CA ALA A 24 -0.58 -1.85 -5.24
C ALA A 24 0.81 -1.82 -5.89
N TYR A 25 1.83 -1.40 -5.13
CA TYR A 25 3.22 -1.39 -5.57
C TYR A 25 4.20 -1.61 -4.42
N VAL A 26 5.39 -2.10 -4.75
CA VAL A 26 6.55 -2.11 -3.84
C VAL A 26 7.30 -0.80 -4.00
N SER A 27 7.65 -0.18 -2.87
CA SER A 27 8.34 1.11 -2.83
C SER A 27 9.77 0.96 -2.33
N ALA A 28 10.73 1.54 -3.05
CA ALA A 28 12.12 1.62 -2.59
C ALA A 28 12.66 3.05 -2.76
N TYR A 29 13.30 3.58 -1.73
CA TYR A 29 13.99 4.87 -1.82
C TYR A 29 15.46 4.65 -2.10
N ALA A 30 15.95 5.18 -3.22
CA ALA A 30 17.36 5.19 -3.57
C ALA A 30 17.98 6.54 -3.20
N TYR A 31 19.09 6.53 -2.47
CA TYR A 31 19.85 7.75 -2.19
C TYR A 31 20.76 8.09 -3.38
N GLN A 32 20.66 9.32 -3.88
CA GLN A 32 21.47 9.83 -4.98
C GLN A 32 21.93 11.26 -4.68
N LYS A 33 23.21 11.42 -4.36
CA LYS A 33 23.90 12.73 -4.21
C LYS A 33 23.15 13.75 -3.34
N GLY A 34 22.57 13.33 -2.22
CA GLY A 34 21.84 14.21 -1.30
C GLY A 34 20.33 14.17 -1.45
N GLU A 35 19.82 13.52 -2.50
CA GLU A 35 18.39 13.35 -2.74
C GLU A 35 17.95 11.90 -2.54
N PHE A 36 16.67 11.69 -2.22
CA PHE A 36 16.04 10.37 -2.18
C PHE A 36 15.05 10.24 -3.32
N VAL A 37 15.27 9.26 -4.19
CA VAL A 37 14.41 8.97 -5.34
C VAL A 37 13.50 7.80 -4.99
N LEU A 38 12.19 7.99 -5.12
CA LEU A 38 11.21 6.92 -4.91
C LEU A 38 11.04 6.09 -6.18
N HIS A 39 11.40 4.82 -6.09
CA HIS A 39 11.09 3.80 -7.09
C HIS A 39 9.81 3.06 -6.68
N LYS A 40 8.92 2.85 -7.65
CA LYS A 40 7.66 2.12 -7.48
C LYS A 40 7.61 0.98 -8.51
N GLU A 41 7.43 -0.23 -8.04
CA GLU A 41 7.24 -1.41 -8.88
C GLU A 41 5.80 -1.91 -8.71
N PRO A 42 4.93 -1.83 -9.74
CA PRO A 42 3.55 -2.29 -9.65
C PRO A 42 3.46 -3.77 -9.30
N LEU A 43 2.49 -4.13 -8.46
CA LEU A 43 2.18 -5.52 -8.14
C LEU A 43 0.97 -5.96 -8.97
N GLU A 44 1.18 -6.94 -9.85
CA GLU A 44 0.13 -7.55 -10.65
C GLU A 44 -0.26 -8.91 -10.06
N PHE A 45 -1.56 -9.12 -9.86
CA PHE A 45 -2.09 -10.34 -9.25
C PHE A 45 -2.93 -11.11 -10.27
N GLU A 46 -2.33 -12.14 -10.89
CA GLU A 46 -2.98 -12.91 -11.95
C GLU A 46 -3.93 -14.00 -11.44
N ASN A 47 -3.62 -14.59 -10.30
CA ASN A 47 -4.28 -15.81 -9.82
C ASN A 47 -5.27 -15.56 -8.68
N VAL A 48 -5.07 -14.50 -7.90
CA VAL A 48 -5.92 -14.18 -6.74
C VAL A 48 -6.08 -12.68 -6.63
N THR A 49 -7.33 -12.21 -6.72
CA THR A 49 -7.64 -10.81 -6.50
C THR A 49 -7.47 -10.46 -5.02
N PRO A 50 -6.71 -9.40 -4.68
CA PRO A 50 -6.61 -8.93 -3.30
C PRO A 50 -7.99 -8.56 -2.75
N THR A 51 -8.28 -8.99 -1.52
CA THR A 51 -9.49 -8.60 -0.79
C THR A 51 -9.12 -7.78 0.44
N GLU A 52 -10.09 -7.04 0.96
CA GLU A 52 -9.97 -6.45 2.29
C GLU A 52 -9.91 -7.55 3.35
N ARG A 53 -9.10 -7.33 4.39
CA ARG A 53 -8.94 -8.27 5.50
C ARG A 53 -9.65 -7.68 6.71
N SER A 54 -10.76 -8.29 7.10
CA SER A 54 -11.46 -7.99 8.36
C SER A 54 -11.13 -9.02 9.43
N TYR A 55 -11.08 -8.59 10.69
CA TYR A 55 -10.83 -9.46 11.84
C TYR A 55 -12.10 -9.75 12.67
N LYS A 56 -13.26 -9.35 12.15
CA LYS A 56 -14.56 -9.70 12.72
C LYS A 56 -14.96 -11.15 12.46
#